data_AF-A0A925D0A3-F1
#
_entry.id   AF-A0A925D0A3-F1
#
_cell.length_a   1.000
_cell.length_b   1.000
_cell.length_c   1.000
_cell.angle_alpha   90.00
_cell.angle_beta   90.00
_cell.angle_gamma   90.00
#
_symmetry.space_group_name_H-M   'P 1'
#
loop_
_entity.id
_entity.type
_entity.pdbx_description
1 polymer ?
#
loop_
_entity_poly.entity_id
_entity_poly.type
_entity_poly.pdbx_seq_one_letter_code
_entity_poly.pdbx_strand_id
1 'polypeptide(L)'
;MKIRFTLLVGLATILSLSLCAQELPSSHNPKLIVYLSPENNKSLSPEENVLINPKINWKINPLQNKEINPTENTSINPIFKPELNPSFNETINPMVRINLHPKSNATKIFYIFNKADELIGYLTQPSKDILLCFDVKGEWTCYYIRTPQGTYNLFDKAGSWTGNYLCSDNKVGYNQFDKEGKWTGSHIK
;
A
#
# COMPACT_ATOMS: atom_id res chain seq x y z
N MET A 1 -3.67 52.20 -3.87
CA MET A 1 -4.14 51.08 -3.04
C MET A 1 -3.31 49.84 -3.40
N LYS A 2 -2.28 49.49 -2.61
CA LYS A 2 -1.39 48.36 -2.87
C LYS A 2 -1.83 47.19 -2.00
N ILE A 3 -2.36 46.13 -2.61
CA ILE A 3 -2.72 44.89 -1.92
C ILE A 3 -1.43 44.08 -1.74
N ARG A 4 -1.01 43.85 -0.49
CA ARG A 4 0.10 42.96 -0.15
C ARG A 4 -0.45 41.54 0.01
N PHE A 5 -0.04 40.63 -0.86
CA PHE A 5 -0.19 39.19 -0.64
C PHE A 5 0.92 38.75 0.33
N THR A 6 0.55 38.43 1.56
CA THR A 6 1.45 37.80 2.52
C THR A 6 1.44 36.30 2.26
N LEU A 7 2.51 35.78 1.65
CA LEU A 7 2.73 34.35 1.48
C LEU A 7 3.10 33.77 2.86
N LEU A 8 2.18 33.03 3.47
CA LEU A 8 2.43 32.32 4.73
C LEU A 8 3.17 31.02 4.42
N VAL A 9 4.50 31.05 4.44
CA VAL A 9 5.31 29.83 4.37
C VAL A 9 5.31 29.21 5.77
N GLY A 10 4.46 28.21 5.97
CA GLY A 10 4.45 27.41 7.20
C GLY A 10 5.76 26.63 7.32
N LEU A 11 6.60 27.01 8.28
CA LEU A 11 7.84 26.31 8.62
C LEU A 11 7.48 25.01 9.34
N ALA A 12 7.45 23.89 8.62
CA ALA A 12 7.28 22.57 9.22
C ALA A 12 8.54 22.20 10.01
N THR A 13 8.46 22.24 11.34
CA THR A 13 9.50 21.78 12.24
C THR A 13 9.57 20.24 12.18
N ILE A 14 10.66 19.71 11.62
CA ILE A 14 10.92 18.26 11.62
C ILE A 14 11.41 17.88 13.02
N LEU A 15 10.53 17.32 13.84
CA LEU A 15 10.88 16.73 15.14
C LEU A 15 11.55 15.36 14.88
N SER A 16 12.87 15.26 15.03
CA SER A 16 13.58 13.98 14.89
C SER A 16 13.47 13.17 16.18
N LEU A 17 12.41 12.36 16.30
CA LEU A 17 12.29 11.35 17.34
C LEU A 17 13.00 10.06 16.90
N SER A 18 13.85 9.51 17.78
CA SER A 18 14.47 8.20 17.58
C SER A 18 13.42 7.10 17.71
N LEU A 19 12.96 6.57 16.58
CA LEU A 19 11.99 5.47 16.50
C LEU A 19 12.72 4.13 16.58
N CYS A 20 12.32 3.27 17.51
CA CYS A 20 12.84 1.90 17.59
C CYS A 20 12.22 1.05 16.46
N ALA A 21 13.01 0.22 15.78
CA ALA A 21 12.49 -0.68 14.76
C ALA A 21 11.55 -1.72 15.40
N GLN A 22 10.34 -1.88 14.87
CA GLN A 22 9.50 -3.00 15.26
C GLN A 22 10.06 -4.27 14.61
N GLU A 23 10.38 -5.27 15.44
CA GLU A 23 10.84 -6.57 14.96
C GLU A 23 9.71 -7.30 14.23
N LEU A 24 10.05 -8.00 13.15
CA LEU A 24 9.11 -8.87 12.43
C LEU A 24 8.66 -10.01 13.36
N PRO A 25 7.37 -10.09 13.74
CA PRO A 25 6.88 -11.17 14.56
C PRO A 25 7.02 -12.50 13.81
N SER A 26 7.50 -13.55 14.50
CA SER A 26 7.65 -14.88 13.89
C SER A 26 6.35 -15.42 13.30
N SER A 27 5.20 -15.03 13.86
CA SER A 27 3.86 -15.38 13.37
C SER A 27 3.51 -14.82 12.00
N HIS A 28 4.26 -13.83 11.52
CA HIS A 28 4.08 -13.19 10.21
C HIS A 28 5.26 -13.49 9.27
N ASN A 29 6.23 -14.31 9.69
CA ASN A 29 7.43 -14.59 8.91
C ASN A 29 7.23 -15.82 8.00
N PRO A 30 7.09 -15.63 6.67
CA PRO A 30 6.91 -16.73 5.72
C PRO A 30 8.11 -17.69 5.62
N LYS A 31 9.32 -17.26 6.00
CA LYS A 31 10.48 -18.18 6.09
C LYS A 31 10.37 -19.17 7.25
N LEU A 32 9.65 -18.81 8.31
CA LEU A 32 9.41 -19.68 9.46
C LEU A 32 8.10 -20.45 9.31
N ILE A 33 7.12 -19.83 8.65
CA ILE A 33 5.76 -20.35 8.51
C ILE A 33 5.45 -20.54 7.02
N VAL A 34 5.75 -21.74 6.54
CA VAL A 34 5.67 -22.10 5.11
C VAL A 34 4.29 -21.83 4.49
N TYR A 35 3.20 -22.00 5.24
CA TYR A 35 1.85 -21.77 4.72
C TYR A 35 1.49 -20.30 4.49
N LEU A 36 2.34 -19.35 4.91
CA LEU A 36 2.17 -17.92 4.58
C LEU A 36 2.76 -17.55 3.21
N SER A 37 3.70 -18.36 2.70
CA SER A 37 4.42 -18.13 1.45
C SER A 37 3.58 -18.55 0.23
N PRO A 38 3.33 -17.64 -0.74
CA PRO A 38 2.65 -18.01 -1.99
C PRO A 38 3.40 -19.05 -2.83
N GLU A 39 4.73 -19.11 -2.76
CA GLU A 39 5.53 -20.12 -3.49
C GLU A 39 5.30 -21.54 -2.97
N ASN A 40 4.90 -21.67 -1.69
CA ASN A 40 4.76 -22.97 -1.04
C ASN A 40 3.31 -23.32 -0.70
N ASN A 41 2.37 -22.39 -0.91
CA ASN A 41 0.95 -22.59 -0.63
C ASN A 41 0.11 -22.26 -1.86
N LYS A 42 -0.38 -23.31 -2.53
CA LYS A 42 -1.22 -23.22 -3.73
C LYS A 42 -2.47 -22.36 -3.55
N SER A 43 -3.04 -22.34 -2.34
CA SER A 43 -4.23 -21.51 -2.06
C SER A 43 -3.92 -20.00 -2.04
N LEU A 44 -2.66 -19.63 -1.81
CA LEU A 44 -2.17 -18.25 -1.83
C LEU A 44 -1.46 -17.91 -3.15
N SER A 45 -0.97 -18.90 -3.89
CA SER A 45 -0.28 -18.73 -5.17
C SER A 45 -1.21 -18.14 -6.22
N PRO A 46 -0.93 -16.94 -6.75
CA PRO A 46 -1.72 -16.38 -7.84
C PRO A 46 -1.65 -17.14 -9.15
N GLU A 47 -0.57 -17.90 -9.35
CA GLU A 47 -0.38 -18.68 -10.57
C GLU A 47 -1.22 -19.96 -10.56
N GLU A 48 -1.48 -20.53 -9.38
CA GLU A 48 -2.24 -21.78 -9.22
C GLU A 48 -3.70 -21.56 -8.78
N ASN A 49 -4.01 -20.51 -8.01
CA ASN A 49 -5.37 -20.23 -7.55
C ASN A 49 -6.08 -19.22 -8.46
N VAL A 50 -6.94 -19.76 -9.32
CA VAL A 50 -7.70 -18.99 -10.32
C VAL A 50 -8.58 -17.89 -9.74
N LEU A 51 -9.06 -18.02 -8.49
CA LEU A 51 -9.96 -17.04 -7.87
C LEU A 51 -9.25 -15.72 -7.55
N ILE A 52 -7.95 -15.79 -7.26
CA ILE A 52 -7.10 -14.65 -6.92
C ILE A 52 -6.16 -14.24 -8.07
N ASN A 53 -6.28 -14.88 -9.24
CA ASN A 53 -5.49 -14.58 -10.43
C ASN A 53 -6.18 -13.49 -11.28
N PRO A 54 -5.64 -12.27 -11.38
CA PRO A 54 -6.28 -11.18 -12.12
C PRO A 54 -6.29 -11.36 -13.64
N LYS A 55 -5.52 -12.31 -14.19
CA LYS A 55 -5.61 -12.66 -15.62
C LYS A 55 -6.85 -13.48 -15.95
N ILE A 56 -7.42 -14.17 -14.96
CA ILE A 56 -8.61 -15.01 -15.10
C ILE A 56 -9.82 -14.28 -14.51
N ASN A 57 -9.67 -13.76 -13.30
CA ASN A 57 -10.69 -12.97 -12.63
C ASN A 57 -10.59 -11.49 -13.03
N TRP A 58 -11.21 -11.15 -14.16
CA TRP A 58 -11.19 -9.79 -14.73
C TRP A 58 -11.75 -8.72 -13.78
N LYS A 59 -12.64 -9.07 -12.83
CA LYS A 59 -13.25 -8.11 -11.89
C LYS A 59 -12.22 -7.45 -10.98
N ILE A 60 -11.10 -8.11 -10.72
CA ILE A 60 -10.01 -7.62 -9.86
C ILE A 60 -8.82 -7.08 -10.67
N ASN A 61 -8.95 -6.94 -11.99
CA ASN A 61 -7.91 -6.40 -12.87
C ASN A 61 -8.25 -4.95 -13.31
N PRO A 62 -7.45 -3.94 -12.94
CA PRO A 62 -7.66 -2.54 -13.31
C PRO A 62 -7.75 -2.26 -14.81
N LEU A 63 -7.08 -3.02 -15.67
CA LEU A 63 -7.18 -2.80 -17.12
C LEU A 63 -8.45 -3.40 -17.74
N GLN A 64 -9.17 -4.25 -17.00
CA GLN A 64 -10.37 -4.94 -17.49
C GLN A 64 -11.64 -4.48 -16.78
N ASN A 65 -11.52 -3.83 -15.61
CA ASN A 65 -12.65 -3.31 -14.85
C ASN A 65 -12.48 -1.82 -14.55
N LYS A 66 -13.28 -1.00 -15.24
CA LYS A 66 -13.26 0.47 -15.14
C LYS A 66 -13.54 1.00 -13.74
N GLU A 67 -14.33 0.29 -12.94
CA GLU A 67 -14.65 0.71 -11.58
C GLU A 67 -13.43 0.70 -10.66
N ILE A 68 -12.42 -0.11 -10.97
CA ILE A 68 -11.15 -0.19 -10.25
C ILE A 68 -9.99 0.40 -11.03
N ASN A 69 -10.21 0.92 -12.24
CA ASN A 69 -9.18 1.61 -13.01
C ASN A 69 -9.09 3.06 -12.54
N PRO A 70 -7.99 3.52 -11.93
CA PRO A 70 -7.90 4.90 -11.45
C PRO A 70 -7.78 5.91 -12.59
N THR A 71 -7.47 5.51 -13.81
CA THR A 71 -7.50 6.42 -14.97
C THR A 71 -8.91 6.64 -15.51
N GLU A 72 -9.85 5.73 -15.22
CA GLU A 72 -11.25 5.82 -15.69
C GLU A 72 -12.24 6.13 -14.55
N ASN A 73 -11.91 5.80 -13.31
CA ASN A 73 -12.69 6.12 -12.12
C ASN A 73 -11.98 7.17 -11.26
N THR A 74 -12.40 8.43 -11.39
CA THR A 74 -11.84 9.55 -10.64
C THR A 74 -12.09 9.47 -9.13
N SER A 75 -13.09 8.70 -8.68
CA SER A 75 -13.40 8.56 -7.24
C SER A 75 -12.33 7.81 -6.45
N ILE A 76 -11.46 7.06 -7.13
CA ILE A 76 -10.33 6.33 -6.55
C ILE A 76 -8.97 6.89 -7.02
N ASN A 77 -8.98 8.08 -7.64
CA ASN A 77 -7.78 8.71 -8.16
C ASN A 77 -7.41 9.94 -7.30
N PRO A 78 -6.25 9.91 -6.63
CA PRO A 78 -5.85 10.96 -5.69
C PRO A 78 -5.54 12.31 -6.34
N ILE A 79 -5.36 12.38 -7.67
CA ILE A 79 -5.23 13.64 -8.39
C ILE A 79 -6.56 14.41 -8.38
N PHE A 80 -7.68 13.69 -8.47
CA PHE A 80 -9.03 14.27 -8.47
C PHE A 80 -9.68 14.27 -7.08
N LYS A 81 -9.14 13.47 -6.16
CA LYS A 81 -9.59 13.30 -4.76
C LYS A 81 -8.44 13.54 -3.79
N PRO A 82 -8.04 14.80 -3.53
CA PRO A 82 -6.88 15.14 -2.68
C PRO A 82 -6.97 14.57 -1.26
N GLU A 83 -8.17 14.31 -0.74
CA GLU A 83 -8.40 13.67 0.55
C GLU A 83 -7.82 12.25 0.62
N LEU A 84 -7.63 11.58 -0.53
CA LEU A 84 -7.00 10.26 -0.64
C LEU A 84 -5.47 10.33 -0.79
N ASN A 85 -4.91 11.53 -0.97
CA ASN A 85 -3.47 11.73 -1.14
C ASN A 85 -2.82 12.15 0.19
N PRO A 86 -1.92 11.33 0.78
CA PRO A 86 -1.24 11.69 2.02
C PRO A 86 -0.41 12.98 1.93
N SER A 87 0.07 13.37 0.75
CA SER A 87 0.77 14.65 0.57
C SER A 87 -0.14 15.87 0.74
N PHE A 88 -1.46 15.72 0.58
CA PHE A 88 -2.44 16.80 0.70
C PHE A 88 -3.39 16.66 1.90
N ASN A 89 -3.42 15.48 2.54
CA ASN A 89 -4.25 15.22 3.71
C ASN A 89 -3.39 14.84 4.93
N GLU A 90 -3.19 15.81 5.83
CA GLU A 90 -2.41 15.64 7.07
C GLU A 90 -2.96 14.57 8.03
N THR A 91 -4.23 14.17 7.92
CA THR A 91 -4.79 13.13 8.80
C THR A 91 -4.26 11.74 8.46
N ILE A 92 -3.82 11.54 7.21
CA ILE A 92 -3.26 10.29 6.70
C ILE A 92 -1.78 10.44 6.29
N ASN A 93 -1.15 11.59 6.56
CA ASN A 93 0.25 11.85 6.22
C ASN A 93 1.19 11.27 7.29
N PRO A 94 2.03 10.27 6.97
CA PRO A 94 2.92 9.66 7.96
C PRO A 94 4.10 10.53 8.40
N MET A 95 4.41 11.59 7.65
CA MET A 95 5.45 12.56 8.02
C MET A 95 4.94 13.58 9.05
N VAL A 96 3.61 13.70 9.19
CA VAL A 96 2.96 14.60 10.18
C VAL A 96 2.41 13.79 11.37
N ARG A 97 1.86 12.60 11.11
CA ARG A 97 1.21 11.74 12.10
C ARG A 97 2.12 10.58 12.49
N ILE A 98 2.84 10.74 13.59
CA ILE A 98 3.81 9.75 14.06
C ILE A 98 3.20 8.36 14.28
N ASN A 99 1.93 8.28 14.71
CA ASN A 99 1.21 7.04 14.94
C ASN A 99 0.83 6.28 13.66
N LEU A 100 1.14 6.82 12.48
CA LEU A 100 1.01 6.12 11.20
C LEU A 100 2.33 5.49 10.75
N HIS A 101 3.43 5.76 11.45
CA HIS A 101 4.74 5.25 11.11
C HIS A 101 4.92 3.81 11.63
N PRO A 102 5.49 2.87 10.84
CA PRO A 102 5.58 1.44 11.22
C PRO A 102 6.50 1.18 12.41
N LYS A 103 7.43 2.10 12.70
CA LYS A 103 8.31 2.06 13.88
C LYS A 103 7.74 2.77 15.12
N SER A 104 6.44 3.04 15.11
CA SER A 104 5.69 3.66 16.21
C SER A 104 4.61 2.70 16.72
N ASN A 105 3.71 3.17 17.58
CA ASN A 105 2.52 2.42 18.00
C ASN A 105 1.41 2.47 16.93
N ALA A 106 1.75 2.21 15.67
CA ALA A 106 0.73 2.11 14.62
C ALA A 106 -0.18 0.92 14.91
N THR A 107 -1.49 1.15 14.85
CA THR A 107 -2.51 0.18 15.28
C THR A 107 -2.60 -1.04 14.37
N LYS A 108 -2.22 -0.90 13.11
CA LYS A 108 -2.25 -1.98 12.13
C LYS A 108 -1.10 -1.86 11.14
N ILE A 109 -0.26 -2.89 11.14
CA ILE A 109 0.95 -3.00 10.34
C ILE A 109 0.89 -4.32 9.59
N PHE A 110 1.32 -4.27 8.33
CA PHE A 110 1.60 -5.44 7.52
C PHE A 110 3.05 -5.43 7.07
N TYR A 111 3.55 -6.58 6.68
CA TYR A 111 4.93 -6.82 6.26
C TYR A 111 4.95 -7.18 4.78
N ILE A 112 5.81 -6.50 4.03
CA ILE A 112 5.98 -6.72 2.59
C ILE A 112 7.16 -7.64 2.39
N PHE A 113 6.95 -8.74 1.66
CA PHE A 113 7.98 -9.71 1.34
C PHE A 113 8.19 -9.78 -0.17
N ASN A 114 9.43 -10.05 -0.58
CA ASN A 114 9.72 -10.42 -1.96
C ASN A 114 9.42 -11.91 -2.21
N LYS A 115 9.68 -12.36 -3.45
CA LYS A 115 9.45 -13.75 -3.87
C LYS A 115 10.24 -14.78 -3.04
N ALA A 116 11.39 -14.39 -2.51
CA ALA A 116 12.25 -15.23 -1.68
C ALA A 116 11.91 -15.12 -0.18
N ASP A 117 10.72 -14.58 0.16
CA ASP A 117 10.23 -14.42 1.52
C ASP A 117 11.12 -13.50 2.39
N GLU A 118 11.86 -12.58 1.77
CA GLU A 118 12.66 -11.57 2.46
C GLU A 118 11.83 -10.32 2.71
N LEU A 119 11.91 -9.79 3.94
CA LEU A 119 11.25 -8.54 4.31
C LEU A 119 11.85 -7.39 3.51
N ILE A 120 11.02 -6.69 2.75
CA ILE A 120 11.41 -5.55 1.91
C ILE A 120 10.71 -4.24 2.28
N GLY A 121 9.75 -4.28 3.22
CA GLY A 121 9.09 -3.08 3.70
C GLY A 121 7.90 -3.37 4.59
N TYR A 122 7.14 -2.32 4.86
CA TYR A 122 5.99 -2.33 5.74
C TYR A 122 4.82 -1.58 5.12
N LEU A 123 3.59 -1.99 5.45
CA LEU A 123 2.40 -1.17 5.23
C LEU A 123 1.80 -0.78 6.56
N THR A 124 1.32 0.46 6.69
CA THR A 124 0.41 0.84 7.79
C THR A 124 -0.96 1.21 7.24
N GLN A 125 -2.00 1.03 8.05
CA GLN A 125 -3.38 1.24 7.62
C GLN A 125 -4.06 2.35 8.42
N PRO A 126 -3.93 3.64 8.03
CA PRO A 126 -4.62 4.75 8.70
C PRO A 126 -6.15 4.68 8.58
N SER A 127 -6.66 4.07 7.51
CA SER A 127 -8.10 3.87 7.30
C SER A 127 -8.32 2.59 6.48
N LYS A 128 -9.58 2.13 6.41
CA LYS A 128 -9.93 0.98 5.55
C LYS A 128 -9.59 1.24 4.07
N ASP A 129 -9.48 2.49 3.64
CA ASP A 129 -9.36 2.87 2.24
C ASP A 129 -7.92 3.21 1.82
N ILE A 130 -6.99 3.35 2.79
CA ILE A 130 -5.61 3.76 2.54
C ILE A 130 -4.62 2.80 3.21
N LEU A 131 -3.59 2.41 2.45
CA LEU A 131 -2.38 1.78 3.00
C LEU A 131 -1.18 2.68 2.68
N LEU A 132 -0.30 2.90 3.65
CA LEU A 132 0.92 3.69 3.47
C LEU A 132 2.12 2.74 3.36
N CYS A 133 2.97 2.93 2.35
CA CYS A 133 4.15 2.08 2.15
C CYS A 133 5.39 2.66 2.80
N PHE A 134 6.19 1.79 3.42
CA PHE A 134 7.51 2.14 3.92
C PHE A 134 8.53 1.10 3.48
N ASP A 135 9.76 1.54 3.24
CA ASP A 135 10.88 0.61 3.04
C ASP A 135 11.32 -0.04 4.37
N VAL A 136 12.32 -0.92 4.32
CA VAL A 136 12.88 -1.58 5.52
C VAL A 136 13.48 -0.61 6.54
N LYS A 137 13.85 0.62 6.11
CA LYS A 137 14.36 1.66 7.01
C LYS A 137 13.21 2.45 7.66
N GLY A 138 11.98 2.30 7.18
CA GLY A 138 10.82 3.06 7.62
C GLY A 138 10.63 4.36 6.83
N GLU A 139 11.31 4.55 5.70
CA GLU A 139 11.09 5.73 4.85
C GLU A 139 9.80 5.59 4.06
N TRP A 140 8.96 6.63 4.04
CA TRP A 140 7.70 6.63 3.29
C TRP A 140 7.96 6.69 1.77
N THR A 141 7.50 5.68 1.04
CA THR A 141 7.83 5.48 -0.38
C THR A 141 6.62 5.63 -1.32
N CYS A 142 5.45 5.14 -0.92
CA CYS A 142 4.25 5.10 -1.74
C CYS A 142 2.98 5.00 -0.88
N TYR A 143 1.82 4.91 -1.52
CA TYR A 143 0.59 4.54 -0.84
C TYR A 143 -0.36 3.80 -1.77
N TYR A 144 -1.31 3.09 -1.19
CA TYR A 144 -2.37 2.42 -1.91
C TYR A 144 -3.73 3.00 -1.59
N ILE A 145 -4.63 3.02 -2.58
CA ILE A 145 -6.04 3.39 -2.43
C ILE A 145 -6.91 2.16 -2.71
N ARG A 146 -7.85 1.90 -1.79
CA ARG A 146 -8.81 0.82 -1.91
C ARG A 146 -9.83 1.11 -3.01
N THR A 147 -10.20 0.06 -3.72
CA THR A 147 -11.20 0.07 -4.78
C THR A 147 -12.53 -0.50 -4.29
N PRO A 148 -13.66 -0.26 -4.98
CA PRO A 148 -14.95 -0.82 -4.59
C PRO A 148 -14.97 -2.36 -4.51
N GLN A 149 -14.12 -3.03 -5.29
CA GLN A 149 -13.97 -4.49 -5.35
C GLN A 149 -13.04 -5.03 -4.24
N GLY A 150 -12.52 -4.17 -3.37
CA GLY A 150 -11.66 -4.56 -2.25
C GLY A 150 -10.20 -4.82 -2.61
N THR A 151 -9.81 -4.63 -3.87
CA THR A 151 -8.40 -4.53 -4.29
C THR A 151 -7.83 -3.15 -3.94
N TYR A 152 -6.52 -2.97 -4.03
CA TYR A 152 -5.88 -1.67 -3.80
C TYR A 152 -4.95 -1.27 -4.94
N ASN A 153 -5.08 -0.07 -5.49
CA ASN A 153 -4.18 0.45 -6.51
C ASN A 153 -2.98 1.16 -5.90
N LEU A 154 -1.78 0.95 -6.45
CA LEU A 154 -0.54 1.55 -5.97
C LEU A 154 -0.26 2.90 -6.64
N PHE A 155 -0.04 3.92 -5.83
CA PHE A 155 0.32 5.27 -6.25
C PHE A 155 1.67 5.68 -5.69
N ASP A 156 2.44 6.44 -6.49
CA ASP A 156 3.60 7.16 -5.97
C ASP A 156 3.17 8.29 -5.02
N LYS A 157 4.13 8.97 -4.37
CA LYS A 157 3.84 10.08 -3.45
C LYS A 157 3.17 11.29 -4.10
N ALA A 158 3.29 11.45 -5.42
CA ALA A 158 2.63 12.51 -6.18
C ALA A 158 1.18 12.16 -6.53
N GLY A 159 0.79 10.90 -6.37
CA GLY A 159 -0.53 10.38 -6.72
C GLY A 159 -0.64 9.86 -8.15
N SER A 160 0.49 9.59 -8.81
CA SER A 160 0.48 8.91 -10.11
C SER A 160 0.29 7.41 -9.89
N TRP A 161 -0.66 6.80 -10.62
CA TRP A 161 -0.84 5.35 -10.56
C TRP A 161 0.37 4.66 -11.20
N THR A 162 0.95 3.71 -10.47
CA THR A 162 2.16 2.99 -10.92
C THR A 162 1.86 1.85 -11.88
N GLY A 163 0.59 1.47 -12.03
CA GLY A 163 0.17 0.25 -12.70
C GLY A 163 0.06 -0.96 -11.77
N ASN A 164 0.75 -0.95 -10.63
CA ASN A 164 0.68 -2.06 -9.68
C ASN A 164 -0.57 -1.99 -8.80
N TYR A 165 -0.99 -3.14 -8.29
CA TYR A 165 -2.14 -3.24 -7.38
C TYR A 165 -2.06 -4.50 -6.52
N LEU A 166 -2.79 -4.49 -5.39
CA LEU A 166 -2.93 -5.60 -4.47
C LEU A 166 -4.28 -6.29 -4.64
N CYS A 167 -4.25 -7.62 -4.72
CA CYS A 167 -5.44 -8.45 -4.56
C CYS A 167 -5.31 -9.30 -3.30
N SER A 168 -6.44 -9.57 -2.63
CA SER A 168 -6.44 -10.43 -1.45
C SER A 168 -5.92 -11.83 -1.81
N ASP A 169 -5.17 -12.44 -0.90
CA ASP A 169 -4.77 -13.84 -0.99
C ASP A 169 -5.88 -14.81 -0.49
N ASN A 170 -7.08 -14.29 -0.23
CA ASN A 170 -8.23 -15.00 0.36
C ASN A 170 -7.97 -15.59 1.77
N LYS A 171 -6.93 -15.14 2.47
CA LYS A 171 -6.60 -15.55 3.83
C LYS A 171 -6.30 -14.34 4.71
N VAL A 172 -5.04 -13.97 4.84
CA VAL A 172 -4.55 -13.03 5.85
C VAL A 172 -3.93 -11.78 5.24
N GLY A 173 -3.70 -11.76 3.93
CA GLY A 173 -2.96 -10.68 3.29
C GLY A 173 -3.27 -10.52 1.82
N TYR A 174 -2.23 -10.14 1.06
CA TYR A 174 -2.37 -9.71 -0.32
C TYR A 174 -1.20 -10.19 -1.19
N ASN A 175 -1.46 -10.34 -2.48
CA ASN A 175 -0.44 -10.49 -3.51
C ASN A 175 -0.41 -9.23 -4.39
N GLN A 176 0.79 -8.80 -4.80
CA GLN A 176 0.97 -7.64 -5.67
C GLN A 176 1.13 -8.06 -7.12
N PHE A 177 0.39 -7.39 -7.99
CA PHE A 177 0.38 -7.60 -9.43
C PHE A 177 0.82 -6.35 -10.17
N ASP A 178 1.38 -6.52 -11.36
CA ASP A 178 1.55 -5.45 -12.34
C ASP A 178 0.22 -5.18 -13.07
N LYS A 179 0.20 -4.13 -13.91
CA LYS A 179 -1.02 -3.70 -14.61
C LYS A 179 -1.58 -4.79 -15.54
N GLU A 180 -0.76 -5.69 -16.04
CA GLU A 180 -1.16 -6.85 -16.84
C GLU A 180 -1.72 -8.02 -16.00
N GLY A 181 -1.71 -7.90 -14.66
CA GLY A 181 -2.17 -8.94 -13.75
C GLY A 181 -1.17 -10.07 -13.56
N LYS A 182 0.10 -9.87 -13.91
CA LYS A 182 1.17 -10.82 -13.58
C LYS A 182 1.61 -10.58 -12.14
N TRP A 183 1.76 -11.66 -11.39
CA TRP A 183 2.28 -11.56 -10.03
C TRP A 183 3.73 -11.07 -10.05
N THR A 184 4.02 -10.07 -9.22
CA THR A 184 5.33 -9.44 -9.14
C THR A 184 6.33 -10.23 -8.30
N GLY A 185 5.86 -11.28 -7.62
CA GLY A 185 6.61 -11.97 -6.57
C GLY A 185 6.46 -11.32 -5.18
N SER A 186 5.96 -10.07 -5.11
CA SER A 186 5.72 -9.39 -3.85
C SER A 186 4.41 -9.86 -3.20
N HIS A 187 4.44 -10.06 -1.89
CA HIS A 187 3.28 -10.44 -1.09
C HIS A 187 3.30 -9.79 0.30
N ILE A 188 2.14 -9.67 0.90
CA ILE A 188 1.90 -8.91 2.14
C ILE A 188 1.27 -9.83 3.16
N LYS A 189 1.77 -9.80 4.40
CA LYS A 189 1.23 -10.55 5.55
C LYS A 189 1.03 -9.66 6.76
#